data_AF-A0A558CYR2-F1
#
_entry.id   AF-A0A558CYR2-F1
#
_cell.length_a   1.000
_cell.length_b   1.000
_cell.length_c   1.000
_cell.angle_alpha   90.00
_cell.angle_beta   90.00
_cell.angle_gamma   90.00
#
_symmetry.space_group_name_H-M   'P 1'
#
loop_
_entity.id
_entity.type
_entity.pdbx_description
1 polymer ?
#
loop_
_entity_poly.entity_id
_entity_poly.type
_entity_poly.pdbx_seq_one_letter_code
_entity_poly.pdbx_strand_id
1 'polypeptide(L)'
;MIMLLPWSIIAALLWAAFFIKPQPVGETVQPPVLEPRDQYYGLASNGDKGLWLAGSGGKIVALSPNGDTRLLASGTSKSLQDIATWDTTRGIAVGNDGVIITTEDGGQSWVPTTNAPRSEVANKLVRVRVAADGVAWTVGEMGALLHSSDYGKQWERRRPEEDNAWNDLALLGDGQIWVVGEFGQMLYSSDNGHTWTEHKSEVESSLMAVAFRDPLNGMAVGLEGVVLVTRDGGQSWQSADSGVAVHLFDVVWDAAHASWMVAGDQGIWLRAGAAVSDIRHGRFDSHDMSWHTRALPTPEGTWFAGANVGLWANGRWSPVGNHASQPTE
;
A
#
# COMPACT_ATOMS: atom_id res chain seq x y z
N MET A 1 17.17 54.27 -52.45
CA MET A 1 17.88 53.66 -51.30
C MET A 1 16.87 53.02 -50.33
N ILE A 2 16.07 52.03 -50.77
CA ILE A 2 15.02 51.36 -49.94
C ILE A 2 15.00 49.82 -50.12
N MET A 3 15.84 49.23 -50.97
CA MET A 3 15.65 47.83 -51.42
C MET A 3 16.42 46.75 -50.63
N LEU A 4 17.28 47.13 -49.66
CA LEU A 4 18.14 46.18 -48.93
C LEU A 4 17.65 45.85 -47.50
N LEU A 5 16.73 46.65 -46.95
CA LEU A 5 16.23 46.47 -45.58
C LEU A 5 15.52 45.12 -45.38
N PRO A 6 14.65 44.64 -46.30
CA PRO A 6 13.96 43.36 -46.11
C PRO A 6 14.93 42.18 -46.11
N TRP A 7 15.92 42.19 -47.02
CA TRP A 7 16.89 41.12 -47.16
C TRP A 7 17.86 41.04 -45.99
N SER A 8 18.24 42.18 -45.41
CA SER A 8 19.09 42.23 -44.21
C SER A 8 18.36 41.74 -42.96
N ILE A 9 17.07 42.04 -42.82
CA ILE A 9 16.24 41.46 -41.74
C ILE A 9 16.11 39.94 -41.90
N ILE A 10 15.83 39.46 -43.12
CA ILE A 10 15.73 38.02 -43.40
C ILE A 10 17.06 37.30 -43.10
N ALA A 11 18.19 37.86 -43.57
CA ALA A 11 19.51 37.29 -43.31
C ALA A 11 19.84 37.27 -41.81
N ALA A 12 19.50 38.33 -41.06
CA ALA A 12 19.71 38.38 -39.61
C ALA A 12 18.84 37.38 -38.84
N LEU A 13 17.58 37.21 -39.24
CA LEU A 13 16.68 36.22 -38.64
C LEU A 13 17.10 34.78 -38.96
N LEU A 14 17.52 34.50 -40.19
CA LEU A 14 18.08 33.19 -40.55
C LEU A 14 19.37 32.91 -39.78
N TRP A 15 20.26 33.90 -39.66
CA TRP A 15 21.46 33.77 -38.85
C TRP A 15 21.12 33.48 -37.37
N ALA A 16 20.16 34.21 -36.81
CA ALA A 16 19.68 33.93 -35.46
C ALA A 16 19.14 32.49 -35.32
N ALA A 17 18.32 32.04 -36.28
CA ALA A 17 17.74 30.70 -36.24
C ALA A 17 18.78 29.56 -36.35
N PHE A 18 19.82 29.74 -37.16
CA PHE A 18 20.84 28.70 -37.36
C PHE A 18 21.96 28.73 -36.31
N PHE A 19 22.28 29.91 -35.76
CA PHE A 19 23.49 30.09 -34.95
C PHE A 19 23.21 30.49 -33.49
N ILE A 20 22.03 31.03 -33.18
CA ILE A 20 21.61 31.23 -31.79
C ILE A 20 20.89 29.95 -31.35
N LYS A 21 21.62 29.09 -30.66
CA LYS A 21 21.02 27.98 -29.91
C LYS A 21 20.70 28.49 -28.51
N PRO A 22 19.47 28.96 -28.23
CA PRO A 22 19.11 29.33 -26.87
C PRO A 22 19.36 28.13 -25.97
N GLN A 23 20.31 28.27 -25.05
CA GLN A 23 20.44 27.34 -23.96
C GLN A 23 19.33 27.70 -22.97
N PRO A 24 18.60 26.73 -22.39
CA PRO A 24 17.69 27.03 -21.30
C PRO A 24 18.48 27.73 -20.19
N VAL A 25 18.20 29.01 -19.98
CA VAL A 25 18.72 29.78 -18.84
C VAL A 25 17.75 29.53 -17.70
N GLY A 26 17.98 28.45 -16.97
CA GLY A 26 17.18 28.05 -15.82
C GLY A 26 17.71 26.75 -15.27
N GLU A 27 17.74 26.63 -13.94
CA GLU A 27 17.94 25.34 -13.31
C GLU A 27 16.73 24.46 -13.65
N THR A 28 16.98 23.22 -14.08
CA THR A 28 15.92 22.24 -14.27
C THR A 28 15.24 22.06 -12.91
N VAL A 29 13.97 22.45 -12.80
CA VAL A 29 13.20 22.24 -11.57
C VAL A 29 13.10 20.73 -11.35
N GLN A 30 13.81 20.23 -10.35
CA GLN A 30 13.65 18.86 -9.87
C GLN A 30 12.25 18.80 -9.25
N PRO A 31 11.33 17.96 -9.77
CA PRO A 31 10.03 17.81 -9.15
C PRO A 31 10.19 17.30 -7.71
N PRO A 32 9.26 17.65 -6.81
CA PRO A 32 9.29 17.10 -5.46
C PRO A 32 9.18 15.57 -5.51
N VAL A 33 9.77 14.91 -4.51
CA VAL A 33 9.75 13.43 -4.41
C VAL A 33 8.33 12.90 -4.27
N LEU A 34 7.47 13.63 -3.54
CA LEU A 34 6.04 13.39 -3.43
C LEU A 34 5.32 14.43 -4.30
N GLU A 35 4.62 13.97 -5.33
CA GLU A 35 3.78 14.84 -6.17
C GLU A 35 2.30 14.63 -5.83
N PRO A 36 1.43 15.65 -5.92
CA PRO A 36 0.00 15.51 -5.61
C PRO A 36 -0.76 14.46 -6.43
N ARG A 37 -0.19 14.03 -7.57
CA ARG A 37 -0.77 13.01 -8.46
C ARG A 37 -0.34 11.59 -8.08
N ASP A 38 0.67 11.45 -7.24
CA ASP A 38 1.18 10.15 -6.83
C ASP A 38 0.19 9.50 -5.87
N GLN A 39 -0.01 8.19 -6.04
CA GLN A 39 -0.79 7.40 -5.11
C GLN A 39 0.14 6.37 -4.48
N TYR A 40 0.02 6.17 -3.17
CA TYR A 40 0.84 5.24 -2.40
C TYR A 40 -0.03 4.15 -1.82
N TYR A 41 0.16 2.93 -2.30
CA TYR A 41 -0.69 1.79 -1.96
C TYR A 41 -0.08 0.90 -0.87
N GLY A 42 1.20 1.07 -0.55
CA GLY A 42 1.96 0.26 0.40
C GLY A 42 2.75 1.09 1.40
N LEU A 43 2.84 0.59 2.65
CA LEU A 43 3.64 1.15 3.74
C LEU A 43 4.44 0.05 4.43
N ALA A 44 5.73 0.29 4.67
CA ALA A 44 6.57 -0.60 5.49
C ALA A 44 7.45 0.21 6.46
N SER A 45 7.61 -0.30 7.68
CA SER A 45 8.55 0.25 8.65
C SER A 45 9.98 -0.15 8.29
N ASN A 46 10.88 0.82 8.18
CA ASN A 46 12.32 0.58 7.99
C ASN A 46 13.08 0.71 9.32
N GLY A 47 12.44 0.32 10.42
CA GLY A 47 12.95 0.52 11.79
C GLY A 47 13.23 1.99 12.08
N ASP A 48 14.34 2.27 12.76
CA ASP A 48 14.73 3.62 13.16
C ASP A 48 15.04 4.56 11.97
N LYS A 49 15.10 4.03 10.74
CA LYS A 49 15.32 4.83 9.51
C LYS A 49 14.03 5.45 8.96
N GLY A 50 12.88 5.19 9.57
CA GLY A 50 11.57 5.71 9.16
C GLY A 50 10.77 4.69 8.35
N LEU A 51 10.17 5.09 7.23
CA LEU A 51 9.21 4.30 6.46
C LEU A 51 9.61 4.19 4.99
N TRP A 52 9.13 3.14 4.33
CA TRP A 52 9.07 3.05 2.88
C TRP A 52 7.63 3.13 2.40
N LEU A 53 7.41 3.93 1.36
CA LEU A 53 6.16 4.09 0.65
C LEU A 53 6.30 3.44 -0.73
N ALA A 54 5.33 2.67 -1.17
CA ALA A 54 5.30 2.11 -2.53
C ALA A 54 4.01 2.51 -3.25
N GLY A 55 4.11 2.84 -4.55
CA GLY A 55 3.02 3.52 -5.23
C GLY A 55 3.04 3.48 -6.75
N SER A 56 2.32 4.43 -7.33
CA SER A 56 2.12 4.59 -8.78
C SER A 56 3.44 4.66 -9.56
N GLY A 57 3.45 4.07 -10.76
CA GLY A 57 4.59 4.18 -11.67
C GLY A 57 5.88 3.56 -11.15
N GLY A 58 5.79 2.62 -10.22
CA GLY A 58 6.95 1.97 -9.61
C GLY A 58 7.66 2.82 -8.55
N LYS A 59 7.07 3.93 -8.08
CA LYS A 59 7.68 4.78 -7.06
C LYS A 59 7.87 3.99 -5.76
N ILE A 60 9.09 4.03 -5.23
CA ILE A 60 9.40 3.70 -3.84
C ILE A 60 10.03 4.94 -3.21
N VAL A 61 9.50 5.40 -2.09
CA VAL A 61 10.00 6.58 -1.37
C VAL A 61 10.40 6.19 0.04
N ALA A 62 11.62 6.52 0.43
CA ALA A 62 12.03 6.50 1.82
C ALA A 62 11.64 7.81 2.50
N LEU A 63 10.87 7.71 3.59
CA LEU A 63 10.50 8.81 4.47
C LEU A 63 11.23 8.64 5.81
N SER A 64 12.12 9.55 6.15
CA SER A 64 12.85 9.48 7.43
C SER A 64 12.01 10.01 8.60
N PRO A 65 12.39 9.72 9.85
CA PRO A 65 11.64 10.15 11.03
C PRO A 65 11.52 11.67 11.20
N ASN A 66 12.43 12.45 10.60
CA ASN A 66 12.39 13.91 10.58
C ASN A 66 11.56 14.49 9.42
N GLY A 67 10.97 13.65 8.57
CA GLY A 67 10.11 14.07 7.46
C GLY A 67 10.81 14.23 6.11
N ASP A 68 12.11 13.96 6.00
CA ASP A 68 12.81 14.03 4.71
C ASP A 68 12.41 12.86 3.81
N THR A 69 12.25 13.14 2.52
CA THR A 69 11.84 12.15 1.51
C THR A 69 12.93 11.91 0.49
N ARG A 70 13.17 10.64 0.12
CA ARG A 70 14.11 10.25 -0.93
C ARG A 70 13.50 9.19 -1.84
N LEU A 71 13.53 9.43 -3.15
CA LEU A 71 13.14 8.43 -4.14
C LEU A 71 14.17 7.29 -4.20
N LEU A 72 13.70 6.05 -4.16
CA LEU A 72 14.50 4.84 -4.35
C LEU A 72 14.21 4.27 -5.74
N ALA A 73 15.24 4.00 -6.53
CA ALA A 73 15.09 3.49 -7.89
C ALA A 73 14.67 2.01 -7.86
N SER A 74 13.37 1.74 -8.08
CA SER A 74 12.80 0.39 -8.06
C SER A 74 13.15 -0.46 -9.29
N GLY A 75 13.56 0.19 -10.40
CA GLY A 75 13.86 -0.49 -11.66
C GLY A 75 12.62 -0.92 -12.47
N THR A 76 11.41 -0.52 -12.05
CA THR A 76 10.15 -0.84 -12.74
C THR A 76 9.27 0.40 -12.90
N SER A 77 8.43 0.40 -13.93
CA SER A 77 7.36 1.39 -14.13
C SER A 77 5.97 0.87 -13.74
N LYS A 78 5.87 -0.40 -13.31
CA LYS A 78 4.62 -1.00 -12.85
C LYS A 78 4.26 -0.42 -11.48
N SER A 79 3.00 -0.03 -11.29
CA SER A 79 2.52 0.41 -9.98
C SER A 79 2.70 -0.70 -8.94
N LEU A 80 3.30 -0.35 -7.82
CA LEU A 80 3.52 -1.23 -6.69
C LEU A 80 2.33 -1.11 -5.76
N GLN A 81 1.67 -2.23 -5.48
CA GLN A 81 0.47 -2.28 -4.66
C GLN A 81 0.75 -2.47 -3.18
N ASP A 82 1.91 -3.01 -2.83
CA ASP A 82 2.31 -3.15 -1.43
C ASP A 82 3.83 -3.29 -1.28
N ILE A 83 4.32 -3.02 -0.07
CA ILE A 83 5.73 -3.16 0.30
C ILE A 83 5.83 -3.67 1.74
N ALA A 84 6.81 -4.52 2.00
CA ALA A 84 7.10 -5.07 3.33
C ALA A 84 8.61 -5.20 3.54
N THR A 85 9.01 -5.27 4.80
CA THR A 85 10.43 -5.31 5.22
C THR A 85 10.62 -6.42 6.24
N TRP A 86 11.61 -7.27 6.02
CA TRP A 86 12.06 -8.21 7.06
C TRP A 86 12.90 -7.48 8.11
N ASP A 87 13.70 -6.50 7.67
CA ASP A 87 14.58 -5.70 8.49
C ASP A 87 15.02 -4.43 7.74
N THR A 88 15.99 -3.68 8.30
CA THR A 88 16.46 -2.41 7.72
C THR A 88 17.34 -2.52 6.47
N THR A 89 17.59 -3.74 5.99
CA THR A 89 18.36 -4.05 4.79
C THR A 89 17.56 -4.84 3.77
N ARG A 90 16.62 -5.68 4.22
CA ARG A 90 15.84 -6.57 3.37
C ARG A 90 14.38 -6.15 3.30
N GLY A 91 13.89 -5.99 2.07
CA GLY A 91 12.49 -5.72 1.81
C GLY A 91 12.03 -6.20 0.45
N ILE A 92 10.73 -6.16 0.25
CA ILE A 92 10.03 -6.68 -0.90
C ILE A 92 8.88 -5.77 -1.27
N ALA A 93 8.69 -5.51 -2.57
CA ALA A 93 7.50 -4.85 -3.09
C ALA A 93 6.85 -5.68 -4.18
N VAL A 94 5.52 -5.67 -4.22
CA VAL A 94 4.70 -6.40 -5.20
C VAL A 94 3.71 -5.46 -5.88
N GLY A 95 3.21 -5.82 -7.06
CA GLY A 95 2.22 -4.97 -7.71
C GLY A 95 1.63 -5.49 -9.01
N ASN A 96 1.26 -4.54 -9.88
CA ASN A 96 0.59 -4.82 -11.15
C ASN A 96 1.45 -5.71 -12.05
N ASP A 97 0.78 -6.55 -12.85
CA ASP A 97 1.44 -7.45 -13.83
C ASP A 97 2.42 -8.46 -13.20
N GLY A 98 2.16 -8.82 -11.94
CA GLY A 98 2.93 -9.83 -11.21
C GLY A 98 4.33 -9.38 -10.84
N VAL A 99 4.59 -8.06 -10.82
CA VAL A 99 5.91 -7.56 -10.44
C VAL A 99 6.19 -7.92 -8.99
N ILE A 100 7.36 -8.50 -8.76
CA ILE A 100 7.94 -8.75 -7.45
C ILE A 100 9.38 -8.26 -7.53
N ILE A 101 9.76 -7.35 -6.64
CA ILE A 101 11.13 -6.84 -6.52
C ILE A 101 11.58 -6.94 -5.07
N THR A 102 12.85 -7.29 -4.88
CA THR A 102 13.46 -7.43 -3.54
C THR A 102 14.70 -6.55 -3.43
N THR A 103 15.03 -6.15 -2.21
CA THR A 103 16.28 -5.49 -1.89
C THR A 103 16.96 -6.22 -0.75
N GLU A 104 18.29 -6.28 -0.76
CA GLU A 104 19.12 -6.79 0.33
C GLU A 104 20.11 -5.74 0.86
N ASP A 105 20.04 -4.50 0.33
CA ASP A 105 20.97 -3.40 0.62
C ASP A 105 20.27 -2.14 1.17
N GLY A 106 19.06 -2.29 1.71
CA GLY A 106 18.29 -1.20 2.29
C GLY A 106 17.71 -0.27 1.22
N GLY A 107 17.33 -0.82 0.07
CA GLY A 107 16.68 -0.12 -1.03
C GLY A 107 17.63 0.74 -1.86
N GLN A 108 18.95 0.48 -1.82
CA GLN A 108 19.91 1.09 -2.74
C GLN A 108 19.76 0.47 -4.14
N SER A 109 19.51 -0.83 -4.21
CA SER A 109 19.15 -1.55 -5.43
C SER A 109 17.96 -2.48 -5.19
N TRP A 110 17.18 -2.67 -6.25
CA TRP A 110 16.02 -3.56 -6.27
C TRP A 110 16.19 -4.57 -7.40
N VAL A 111 16.06 -5.85 -7.08
CA VAL A 111 16.25 -6.99 -7.97
C VAL A 111 14.88 -7.59 -8.32
N PRO A 112 14.51 -7.69 -9.60
CA PRO A 112 13.26 -8.33 -10.00
C PRO A 112 13.31 -9.85 -9.90
N THR A 113 12.24 -10.44 -9.38
CA THR A 113 12.00 -11.87 -9.38
C THR A 113 11.21 -12.27 -10.63
N THR A 114 11.79 -13.12 -11.49
CA THR A 114 11.25 -13.42 -12.83
C THR A 114 10.60 -14.80 -12.97
N ASN A 115 10.76 -15.65 -11.96
CA ASN A 115 10.36 -17.05 -11.90
C ASN A 115 9.09 -17.28 -11.05
N ALA A 116 8.43 -16.22 -10.58
CA ALA A 116 7.20 -16.38 -9.81
C ALA A 116 6.10 -17.01 -10.70
N PRO A 117 5.25 -17.90 -10.15
CA PRO A 117 4.10 -18.45 -10.88
C PRO A 117 3.18 -17.34 -11.38
N ARG A 118 2.69 -17.47 -12.61
CA ARG A 118 1.83 -16.49 -13.29
C ARG A 118 0.61 -17.18 -13.90
N SER A 119 -0.51 -16.48 -13.93
CA SER A 119 -1.70 -16.84 -14.70
C SER A 119 -1.58 -16.32 -16.13
N GLU A 120 -2.23 -17.00 -17.07
CA GLU A 120 -2.35 -16.55 -18.46
C GLU A 120 -3.37 -15.41 -18.64
N VAL A 121 -4.22 -15.15 -17.63
CA VAL A 121 -5.33 -14.19 -17.69
C VAL A 121 -4.93 -12.84 -17.09
N ALA A 122 -4.55 -12.82 -15.81
CA ALA A 122 -4.22 -11.60 -15.08
C ALA A 122 -3.25 -11.91 -13.93
N ASN A 123 -2.44 -10.92 -13.52
CA ASN A 123 -1.31 -11.17 -12.60
C ASN A 123 -1.16 -10.08 -11.53
N LYS A 124 -2.12 -9.19 -11.30
CA LYS A 124 -1.95 -8.15 -10.28
C LYS A 124 -1.80 -8.79 -8.90
N LEU A 125 -0.70 -8.46 -8.22
CA LEU A 125 -0.51 -8.75 -6.80
C LEU A 125 -0.90 -7.51 -6.01
N VAL A 126 -1.65 -7.69 -4.92
CA VAL A 126 -2.27 -6.58 -4.18
C VAL A 126 -1.75 -6.41 -2.76
N ARG A 127 -1.16 -7.46 -2.18
CA ARG A 127 -0.68 -7.47 -0.81
C ARG A 127 0.52 -8.38 -0.64
N VAL A 128 1.50 -7.95 0.16
CA VAL A 128 2.60 -8.80 0.62
C VAL A 128 2.73 -8.75 2.14
N ARG A 129 2.91 -9.91 2.76
CA ARG A 129 3.24 -10.05 4.18
C ARG A 129 4.54 -10.82 4.32
N VAL A 130 5.34 -10.44 5.30
CA VAL A 130 6.59 -11.12 5.62
C VAL A 130 6.53 -11.67 7.04
N ALA A 131 7.25 -12.75 7.27
CA ALA A 131 7.50 -13.30 8.60
C ALA A 131 8.99 -13.63 8.74
N ALA A 132 9.38 -14.18 9.90
CA ALA A 132 10.76 -14.55 10.17
C ALA A 132 11.35 -15.49 9.10
N ASP A 133 12.68 -15.57 9.07
CA ASP A 133 13.43 -16.53 8.27
C ASP A 133 13.17 -16.48 6.76
N GLY A 134 12.81 -15.29 6.24
CA GLY A 134 12.65 -15.07 4.81
C GLY A 134 11.30 -15.50 4.25
N VAL A 135 10.35 -15.84 5.12
CA VAL A 135 8.97 -16.13 4.72
C VAL A 135 8.33 -14.88 4.13
N ALA A 136 7.69 -15.03 2.97
CA ALA A 136 6.79 -14.05 2.40
C ALA A 136 5.57 -14.71 1.76
N TRP A 137 4.43 -14.04 1.87
CA TRP A 137 3.18 -14.42 1.24
C TRP A 137 2.64 -13.24 0.43
N THR A 138 2.17 -13.50 -0.77
CA THR A 138 1.50 -12.49 -1.60
C THR A 138 0.20 -13.04 -2.16
N VAL A 139 -0.79 -12.15 -2.25
CA VAL A 139 -2.11 -12.44 -2.81
C VAL A 139 -2.46 -11.49 -3.96
N GLY A 140 -3.43 -11.88 -4.78
CA GLY A 140 -3.85 -11.07 -5.92
C GLY A 140 -4.95 -11.71 -6.79
N GLU A 141 -5.01 -11.25 -8.03
CA GLU A 141 -5.96 -11.71 -9.06
C GLU A 141 -5.73 -13.17 -9.44
N MET A 142 -6.76 -13.79 -10.02
CA MET A 142 -6.74 -15.18 -10.51
C MET A 142 -6.32 -16.18 -9.42
N GLY A 143 -6.83 -15.96 -8.20
CA GLY A 143 -6.59 -16.76 -7.02
C GLY A 143 -5.13 -16.79 -6.57
N ALA A 144 -4.32 -15.80 -6.98
CA ALA A 144 -2.90 -15.76 -6.63
C ALA A 144 -2.74 -15.84 -5.11
N LEU A 145 -2.09 -16.91 -4.67
CA LEU A 145 -1.72 -17.18 -3.29
C LEU A 145 -0.35 -17.84 -3.35
N LEU A 146 0.67 -16.99 -3.31
CA LEU A 146 2.06 -17.38 -3.52
C LEU A 146 2.83 -17.28 -2.21
N HIS A 147 3.79 -18.19 -2.05
CA HIS A 147 4.65 -18.28 -0.89
C HIS A 147 6.12 -18.36 -1.28
N SER A 148 6.97 -17.70 -0.51
CA SER A 148 8.41 -17.78 -0.55
C SER A 148 8.95 -18.04 0.85
N SER A 149 10.04 -18.81 0.94
CA SER A 149 10.78 -19.07 2.20
C SER A 149 12.25 -18.68 2.10
N ASP A 150 12.61 -17.84 1.12
CA ASP A 150 14.00 -17.51 0.79
C ASP A 150 14.16 -16.01 0.44
N TYR A 151 13.43 -15.16 1.16
CA TYR A 151 13.43 -13.70 0.98
C TYR A 151 12.94 -13.26 -0.41
N GLY A 152 11.94 -13.97 -0.94
CA GLY A 152 11.27 -13.61 -2.20
C GLY A 152 12.04 -13.99 -3.47
N LYS A 153 13.06 -14.86 -3.38
CA LYS A 153 13.88 -15.29 -4.52
C LYS A 153 13.23 -16.42 -5.31
N GLN A 154 12.52 -17.32 -4.64
CA GLN A 154 11.71 -18.37 -5.23
C GLN A 154 10.29 -18.28 -4.70
N TRP A 155 9.32 -18.61 -5.56
CA TRP A 155 7.90 -18.55 -5.22
C TRP A 155 7.19 -19.82 -5.67
N GLU A 156 6.30 -20.29 -4.82
CA GLU A 156 5.43 -21.43 -5.07
C GLU A 156 3.98 -21.01 -4.94
N ARG A 157 3.14 -21.48 -5.85
CA ARG A 157 1.69 -21.29 -5.78
C ARG A 157 1.10 -22.33 -4.82
N ARG A 158 0.27 -21.90 -3.88
CA ARG A 158 -0.25 -22.74 -2.79
C ARG A 158 -1.68 -23.26 -3.02
N ARG A 159 -2.35 -22.78 -4.07
CA ARG A 159 -3.65 -23.26 -4.53
C ARG A 159 -3.74 -23.27 -6.06
N PRO A 160 -4.67 -24.02 -6.68
CA PRO A 160 -4.95 -23.92 -8.11
C PRO A 160 -5.32 -22.51 -8.57
N GLU A 161 -5.36 -22.31 -9.88
CA GLU A 161 -5.91 -21.09 -10.48
C GLU A 161 -7.44 -21.09 -10.40
N GLU A 162 -7.99 -19.96 -9.96
CA GLU A 162 -9.42 -19.75 -9.73
C GLU A 162 -9.77 -18.34 -10.16
N ASP A 163 -10.95 -18.15 -10.75
CA ASP A 163 -11.47 -16.84 -11.16
C ASP A 163 -12.01 -16.09 -9.93
N ASN A 164 -11.07 -15.61 -9.11
CA ASN A 164 -11.32 -14.89 -7.86
C ASN A 164 -10.12 -13.97 -7.56
N ALA A 165 -10.33 -12.86 -6.84
CA ALA A 165 -9.26 -12.06 -6.28
C ALA A 165 -9.19 -12.15 -4.74
N TRP A 166 -7.97 -12.36 -4.24
CA TRP A 166 -7.65 -12.26 -2.82
C TRP A 166 -7.07 -10.88 -2.51
N ASN A 167 -7.59 -10.21 -1.48
CA ASN A 167 -7.32 -8.80 -1.18
C ASN A 167 -6.30 -8.59 -0.04
N ASP A 168 -6.28 -9.50 0.95
CA ASP A 168 -5.37 -9.42 2.08
C ASP A 168 -5.17 -10.79 2.74
N LEU A 169 -4.12 -10.89 3.55
CA LEU A 169 -3.87 -12.02 4.42
C LEU A 169 -3.28 -11.59 5.77
N ALA A 170 -3.61 -12.36 6.81
CA ALA A 170 -3.02 -12.27 8.13
C ALA A 170 -2.16 -13.51 8.39
N LEU A 171 -0.91 -13.30 8.77
CA LEU A 171 -0.01 -14.34 9.27
C LEU A 171 -0.08 -14.36 10.80
N LEU A 172 -0.39 -15.50 11.37
CA LEU A 172 -0.43 -15.72 12.81
C LEU A 172 0.64 -16.74 13.23
N GLY A 173 0.83 -16.88 14.54
CA GLY A 173 1.72 -17.89 15.10
C GLY A 173 1.31 -19.33 14.74
N ASP A 174 2.28 -20.23 14.79
CA ASP A 174 2.10 -21.68 14.57
C ASP A 174 1.60 -22.06 13.17
N GLY A 175 1.88 -21.22 12.17
CA GLY A 175 1.54 -21.49 10.77
C GLY A 175 0.08 -21.23 10.41
N GLN A 176 -0.65 -20.52 11.26
CA GLN A 176 -2.01 -20.09 10.98
C GLN A 176 -2.02 -18.91 10.00
N ILE A 177 -2.86 -19.00 8.97
CA ILE A 177 -3.00 -17.98 7.93
C ILE A 177 -4.47 -17.79 7.62
N TRP A 178 -4.93 -16.54 7.67
CA TRP A 178 -6.23 -16.14 7.15
C TRP A 178 -6.04 -15.33 5.87
N VAL A 179 -6.86 -15.59 4.85
CA VAL A 179 -6.91 -14.84 3.59
C VAL A 179 -8.35 -14.37 3.40
N VAL A 180 -8.53 -13.15 2.90
CA VAL A 180 -9.86 -12.60 2.58
C VAL A 180 -9.87 -12.08 1.14
N GLY A 181 -11.03 -12.15 0.49
CA GLY A 181 -11.16 -11.80 -0.92
C GLY A 181 -12.54 -11.31 -1.31
N GLU A 182 -12.85 -11.45 -2.60
CA GLU A 182 -14.11 -11.04 -3.17
C GLU A 182 -15.29 -11.84 -2.61
N PHE A 183 -16.49 -11.26 -2.69
CA PHE A 183 -17.76 -11.93 -2.36
C PHE A 183 -17.80 -12.58 -0.95
N GLY A 184 -17.18 -11.92 0.03
CA GLY A 184 -17.12 -12.40 1.41
C GLY A 184 -16.33 -13.71 1.61
N GLN A 185 -15.52 -14.11 0.62
CA GLN A 185 -14.73 -15.33 0.69
C GLN A 185 -13.55 -15.17 1.64
N MET A 186 -13.30 -16.24 2.41
CA MET A 186 -12.17 -16.35 3.31
C MET A 186 -11.52 -17.73 3.16
N LEU A 187 -10.20 -17.79 3.33
CA LEU A 187 -9.46 -19.04 3.47
C LEU A 187 -8.77 -19.09 4.82
N TYR A 188 -8.66 -20.31 5.34
CA TYR A 188 -7.89 -20.59 6.53
C TYR A 188 -6.92 -21.75 6.30
N SER A 189 -5.71 -21.60 6.81
CA SER A 189 -4.74 -22.68 6.96
C SER A 189 -4.21 -22.68 8.38
N SER A 190 -3.95 -23.86 8.93
CA SER A 190 -3.33 -24.06 10.25
C SER A 190 -1.98 -24.77 10.17
N ASP A 191 -1.42 -24.91 8.97
CA ASP A 191 -0.24 -25.74 8.73
C ASP A 191 0.80 -25.06 7.85
N ASN A 192 0.92 -23.73 7.89
CA ASN A 192 1.78 -22.93 7.01
C ASN A 192 1.36 -22.99 5.53
N GLY A 193 0.05 -23.11 5.27
CA GLY A 193 -0.51 -23.06 3.92
C GLY A 193 -0.30 -24.33 3.10
N HIS A 194 -0.03 -25.47 3.73
CA HIS A 194 0.00 -26.77 3.04
C HIS A 194 -1.41 -27.25 2.72
N THR A 195 -2.36 -27.01 3.64
CA THR A 195 -3.79 -27.28 3.44
C THR A 195 -4.62 -26.04 3.72
N TRP A 196 -5.77 -25.95 3.06
CA TRP A 196 -6.67 -24.80 3.10
C TRP A 196 -8.11 -25.25 3.30
N THR A 197 -8.82 -24.55 4.18
CA THR A 197 -10.27 -24.67 4.36
C THR A 197 -10.93 -23.39 3.88
N GLU A 198 -12.01 -23.52 3.11
CA GLU A 198 -12.81 -22.39 2.66
C GLU A 198 -13.85 -22.02 3.70
N HIS A 199 -13.94 -20.73 3.99
CA HIS A 199 -14.94 -20.16 4.87
C HIS A 199 -15.67 -19.07 4.09
N LYS A 200 -16.98 -19.24 3.91
CA LYS A 200 -17.82 -18.15 3.41
C LYS A 200 -18.34 -17.37 4.61
N SER A 201 -18.10 -16.06 4.63
CA SER A 201 -18.67 -15.19 5.66
C SER A 201 -20.17 -14.96 5.44
N GLU A 202 -20.82 -14.28 6.38
CA GLU A 202 -22.25 -13.94 6.28
C GLU A 202 -22.54 -12.78 5.30
N VAL A 203 -21.49 -12.14 4.77
CA VAL A 203 -21.62 -11.00 3.84
C VAL A 203 -21.32 -11.44 2.40
N GLU A 204 -21.96 -10.78 1.44
CA GLU A 204 -21.72 -11.00 0.01
C GLU A 204 -20.82 -9.91 -0.61
N SER A 205 -20.46 -8.88 0.17
CA SER A 205 -19.52 -7.82 -0.24
C SER A 205 -18.08 -8.31 -0.16
N SER A 206 -17.20 -7.78 -1.01
CA SER A 206 -15.76 -8.07 -0.91
C SER A 206 -15.16 -7.61 0.41
N LEU A 207 -14.35 -8.49 1.00
CA LEU A 207 -13.53 -8.20 2.17
C LEU A 207 -12.17 -7.70 1.67
N MET A 208 -11.72 -6.59 2.21
CA MET A 208 -10.55 -5.86 1.73
C MET A 208 -9.33 -6.04 2.61
N ALA A 209 -9.52 -6.28 3.90
CA ALA A 209 -8.43 -6.50 4.84
C ALA A 209 -8.81 -7.38 6.01
N VAL A 210 -7.82 -8.06 6.59
CA VAL A 210 -7.97 -8.89 7.78
C VAL A 210 -6.75 -8.75 8.68
N ALA A 211 -6.99 -8.56 9.98
CA ALA A 211 -5.93 -8.49 10.97
C ALA A 211 -6.35 -9.19 12.26
N PHE A 212 -5.37 -9.74 12.96
CA PHE A 212 -5.53 -10.39 14.25
C PHE A 212 -4.62 -9.70 15.26
N ARG A 213 -5.14 -9.45 16.46
CA ARG A 213 -4.33 -8.93 17.58
C ARG A 213 -3.68 -10.05 18.39
N ASP A 214 -4.28 -11.24 18.31
CA ASP A 214 -3.86 -12.48 18.95
C ASP A 214 -4.52 -13.67 18.19
N PRO A 215 -4.15 -14.93 18.47
CA PRO A 215 -4.69 -16.09 17.74
C PRO A 215 -6.20 -16.29 17.81
N LEU A 216 -6.91 -15.64 18.74
CA LEU A 216 -8.36 -15.80 18.92
C LEU A 216 -9.15 -14.60 18.38
N ASN A 217 -8.56 -13.41 18.39
CA ASN A 217 -9.29 -12.18 18.15
C ASN A 217 -8.83 -11.48 16.87
N GLY A 218 -9.74 -11.43 15.90
CA GLY A 218 -9.51 -10.85 14.59
C GLY A 218 -10.63 -9.94 14.14
N MET A 219 -10.31 -9.09 13.16
CA MET A 219 -11.24 -8.21 12.48
C MET A 219 -10.99 -8.31 10.97
N ALA A 220 -12.06 -8.46 10.20
CA ALA A 220 -12.04 -8.30 8.75
C ALA A 220 -12.93 -7.11 8.38
N VAL A 221 -12.49 -6.31 7.42
CA VAL A 221 -13.22 -5.13 6.95
C VAL A 221 -13.38 -5.17 5.44
N GLY A 222 -14.40 -4.51 4.91
CA GLY A 222 -14.71 -4.59 3.48
C GLY A 222 -15.48 -3.42 2.91
N LEU A 223 -15.99 -3.65 1.70
CA LEU A 223 -16.83 -2.70 1.00
C LEU A 223 -18.13 -2.42 1.78
N GLU A 224 -18.78 -1.28 1.51
CA GLU A 224 -20.08 -0.94 2.10
C GLU A 224 -20.07 -0.85 3.64
N GLY A 225 -18.92 -0.48 4.21
CA GLY A 225 -18.77 -0.29 5.66
C GLY A 225 -18.71 -1.58 6.47
N VAL A 226 -18.50 -2.73 5.82
CA VAL A 226 -18.50 -4.04 6.50
C VAL A 226 -17.37 -4.15 7.51
N VAL A 227 -17.74 -4.59 8.72
CA VAL A 227 -16.82 -4.97 9.81
C VAL A 227 -17.29 -6.31 10.36
N LEU A 228 -16.44 -7.32 10.27
CA LEU A 228 -16.62 -8.64 10.87
C LEU A 228 -15.60 -8.84 11.98
N VAL A 229 -16.03 -9.43 13.10
CA VAL A 229 -15.18 -9.70 14.25
C VAL A 229 -15.25 -11.18 14.59
N THR A 230 -14.10 -11.77 14.89
CA THR A 230 -14.00 -13.10 15.49
C THR A 230 -13.39 -13.01 16.88
N ARG A 231 -13.81 -13.91 17.77
CA ARG A 231 -13.28 -14.07 19.13
C ARG A 231 -12.86 -15.51 19.44
N ASP A 232 -12.89 -16.38 18.43
CA ASP A 232 -12.62 -17.82 18.51
C ASP A 232 -11.63 -18.30 17.42
N GLY A 233 -10.78 -17.39 16.94
CA GLY A 233 -9.76 -17.69 15.93
C GLY A 233 -10.29 -17.81 14.50
N GLY A 234 -11.49 -17.28 14.26
CA GLY A 234 -12.18 -17.31 12.98
C GLY A 234 -13.07 -18.53 12.77
N GLN A 235 -13.35 -19.32 13.82
CA GLN A 235 -14.37 -20.38 13.77
C GLN A 235 -15.76 -19.78 13.53
N SER A 236 -16.02 -18.61 14.11
CA SER A 236 -17.19 -17.79 13.81
C SER A 236 -16.80 -16.32 13.63
N TRP A 237 -17.53 -15.65 12.73
CA TRP A 237 -17.41 -14.23 12.43
C TRP A 237 -18.77 -13.57 12.65
N GLN A 238 -18.78 -12.42 13.31
CA GLN A 238 -19.98 -11.66 13.63
C GLN A 238 -19.85 -10.23 13.11
N SER A 239 -20.88 -9.76 12.43
CA SER A 239 -20.99 -8.37 12.00
C SER A 239 -21.03 -7.41 13.19
N ALA A 240 -20.27 -6.31 13.07
CA ALA A 240 -20.32 -5.17 13.97
C ALA A 240 -20.77 -3.93 13.18
N ASP A 241 -21.68 -3.14 13.75
CA ASP A 241 -22.10 -1.89 13.12
C ASP A 241 -20.95 -0.88 13.13
N SER A 242 -20.50 -0.51 11.94
CA SER A 242 -19.39 0.43 11.74
C SER A 242 -19.83 1.90 11.85
N GLY A 243 -21.14 2.16 11.73
CA GLY A 243 -21.71 3.51 11.65
C GLY A 243 -21.45 4.23 10.32
N VAL A 244 -20.84 3.55 9.32
CA VAL A 244 -20.51 4.14 8.02
C VAL A 244 -20.90 3.20 6.87
N ALA A 245 -21.18 3.77 5.70
CA ALA A 245 -21.49 3.00 4.48
C ALA A 245 -20.37 3.07 3.42
N VAL A 246 -19.30 3.81 3.70
CA VAL A 246 -18.15 3.94 2.78
C VAL A 246 -17.30 2.68 2.79
N HIS A 247 -16.55 2.43 1.72
CA HIS A 247 -15.65 1.29 1.62
C HIS A 247 -14.51 1.40 2.64
N LEU A 248 -14.22 0.29 3.32
CA LEU A 248 -13.09 0.15 4.23
C LEU A 248 -12.02 -0.70 3.52
N PHE A 249 -10.77 -0.28 3.57
CA PHE A 249 -9.69 -0.84 2.76
C PHE A 249 -8.57 -1.49 3.56
N ASP A 250 -8.35 -1.08 4.81
CA ASP A 250 -7.30 -1.67 5.65
C ASP A 250 -7.70 -1.68 7.11
N VAL A 251 -7.28 -2.70 7.84
CA VAL A 251 -7.44 -2.82 9.29
C VAL A 251 -6.14 -3.26 9.92
N VAL A 252 -5.76 -2.62 11.03
CA VAL A 252 -4.56 -2.93 11.79
C VAL A 252 -4.83 -2.89 13.28
N TRP A 253 -4.08 -3.71 14.03
CA TRP A 253 -4.04 -3.64 15.48
C TRP A 253 -2.89 -2.72 15.92
N ASP A 254 -3.22 -1.61 16.56
CA ASP A 254 -2.26 -0.76 17.23
C ASP A 254 -2.03 -1.29 18.65
N ALA A 255 -0.97 -2.08 18.80
CA ALA A 255 -0.61 -2.68 20.08
C ALA A 255 -0.19 -1.64 21.13
N ALA A 256 0.38 -0.50 20.73
CA ALA A 256 0.82 0.54 21.67
C ALA A 256 -0.37 1.22 22.35
N HIS A 257 -1.50 1.34 21.63
CA HIS A 257 -2.71 1.97 22.14
C HIS A 257 -3.85 0.97 22.44
N ALA A 258 -3.59 -0.33 22.29
CA ALA A 258 -4.57 -1.41 22.44
C ALA A 258 -5.89 -1.15 21.69
N SER A 259 -5.79 -0.68 20.45
CA SER A 259 -6.94 -0.33 19.62
C SER A 259 -6.81 -0.78 18.17
N TRP A 260 -7.93 -1.11 17.57
CA TRP A 260 -8.06 -1.28 16.13
C TRP A 260 -8.09 0.07 15.44
N MET A 261 -7.37 0.18 14.32
CA MET A 261 -7.46 1.30 13.39
C MET A 261 -7.88 0.77 12.02
N VAL A 262 -8.83 1.46 11.40
CA VAL A 262 -9.35 1.12 10.07
C VAL A 262 -9.25 2.33 9.16
N ALA A 263 -8.80 2.11 7.92
CA ALA A 263 -8.74 3.10 6.86
C ALA A 263 -9.79 2.80 5.79
N GLY A 264 -10.29 3.84 5.12
CA GLY A 264 -11.22 3.65 4.00
C GLY A 264 -11.27 4.81 3.03
N ASP A 265 -12.36 4.85 2.27
CA ASP A 265 -12.64 5.90 1.30
C ASP A 265 -12.97 7.25 1.96
N GLN A 266 -12.77 8.32 1.21
CA GLN A 266 -13.14 9.69 1.58
C GLN A 266 -12.52 10.18 2.91
N GLY A 267 -11.32 9.72 3.25
CA GLY A 267 -10.61 10.13 4.46
C GLY A 267 -11.20 9.56 5.75
N ILE A 268 -12.08 8.55 5.65
CA ILE A 268 -12.67 7.92 6.83
C ILE A 268 -11.59 7.17 7.63
N TRP A 269 -11.69 7.27 8.95
CA TRP A 269 -11.03 6.37 9.87
C TRP A 269 -12.04 5.81 10.85
N LEU A 270 -11.85 4.54 11.25
CA LEU A 270 -12.53 3.98 12.42
C LEU A 270 -11.49 3.62 13.49
N ARG A 271 -11.91 3.71 14.74
CA ARG A 271 -11.15 3.26 15.90
C ARG A 271 -12.06 2.50 16.85
N ALA A 272 -11.59 1.38 17.37
CA ALA A 272 -12.29 0.62 18.40
C ALA A 272 -11.29 0.04 19.41
N GLY A 273 -11.70 -0.15 20.66
CA GLY A 273 -10.94 -0.92 21.64
C GLY A 273 -10.92 -2.41 21.30
N ALA A 274 -10.17 -3.20 22.09
CA ALA A 274 -10.01 -4.64 21.88
C ALA A 274 -11.34 -5.39 21.71
N ALA A 275 -12.36 -5.08 22.50
CA ALA A 275 -13.64 -5.78 22.45
C ALA A 275 -14.50 -5.46 21.22
N VAL A 276 -14.15 -4.40 20.46
CA VAL A 276 -14.93 -3.87 19.34
C VAL A 276 -16.38 -3.53 19.73
N SER A 277 -16.55 -2.97 20.93
CA SER A 277 -17.85 -2.56 21.45
C SER A 277 -18.07 -1.03 21.39
N ASP A 278 -17.05 -0.30 20.95
CA ASP A 278 -16.94 1.15 21.01
C ASP A 278 -16.38 1.72 19.70
N ILE A 279 -16.85 1.21 18.56
CA ILE A 279 -16.45 1.74 17.25
C ILE A 279 -16.79 3.24 17.19
N ARG A 280 -15.76 4.04 16.94
CA ARG A 280 -15.85 5.47 16.64
C ARG A 280 -15.31 5.68 15.24
N HIS A 281 -15.89 6.64 14.53
CA HIS A 281 -15.42 7.00 13.21
C HIS A 281 -15.31 8.52 13.07
N GLY A 282 -14.52 8.95 12.10
CA GLY A 282 -14.35 10.35 11.75
C GLY A 282 -13.67 10.48 10.40
N ARG A 283 -13.39 11.72 10.01
CA ARG A 283 -12.53 12.02 8.85
C ARG A 283 -11.23 12.63 9.33
N PHE A 284 -10.14 12.39 8.61
CA PHE A 284 -8.85 12.99 8.93
C PHE A 284 -8.85 14.51 8.80
N ASP A 285 -9.52 15.01 7.76
CA ASP A 285 -9.76 16.43 7.51
C ASP A 285 -11.17 16.58 6.90
N SER A 286 -11.85 17.69 7.18
CA SER A 286 -13.21 17.94 6.67
C SER A 286 -13.24 18.34 5.19
N HIS A 287 -12.11 18.77 4.63
CA HIS A 287 -11.96 19.24 3.26
C HIS A 287 -11.15 18.28 2.38
N ASP A 288 -10.41 17.34 2.99
CA ASP A 288 -9.67 16.30 2.28
C ASP A 288 -10.49 15.00 2.23
N MET A 289 -10.93 14.64 1.02
CA MET A 289 -11.65 13.40 0.74
C MET A 289 -10.74 12.31 0.15
N SER A 290 -9.43 12.39 0.39
CA SER A 290 -8.46 11.36 0.02
C SER A 290 -8.80 9.99 0.61
N TRP A 291 -8.82 8.96 -0.23
CA TRP A 291 -8.94 7.57 0.22
C TRP A 291 -7.61 7.03 0.72
N HIS A 292 -7.65 6.08 1.66
CA HIS A 292 -6.47 5.45 2.23
C HIS A 292 -6.62 3.93 2.18
N THR A 293 -5.66 3.25 1.54
CA THR A 293 -5.63 1.79 1.37
C THR A 293 -4.68 1.08 2.32
N ARG A 294 -3.91 1.83 3.11
CA ARG A 294 -2.99 1.29 4.11
C ARG A 294 -3.00 2.07 5.39
N ALA A 295 -2.87 1.33 6.49
CA ALA A 295 -2.57 1.85 7.82
C ALA A 295 -1.31 1.14 8.36
N LEU A 296 -0.46 1.86 9.07
CA LEU A 296 0.73 1.31 9.72
C LEU A 296 0.92 1.96 11.09
N PRO A 297 0.61 1.25 12.20
CA PRO A 297 0.85 1.76 13.54
C PRO A 297 2.34 1.88 13.83
N THR A 298 2.73 2.99 14.46
CA THR A 298 4.07 3.26 14.98
C THR A 298 3.93 3.83 16.40
N PRO A 299 5.03 3.93 17.19
CA PRO A 299 4.96 4.52 18.52
C PRO A 299 4.39 5.95 18.56
N GLU A 300 4.53 6.72 17.48
CA GLU A 300 4.09 8.11 17.40
C GLU A 300 2.60 8.26 17.04
N GLY A 301 1.99 7.23 16.44
CA GLY A 301 0.63 7.25 15.92
C GLY A 301 0.43 6.25 14.81
N THR A 302 -0.58 6.42 13.97
CA THR A 302 -0.80 5.54 12.82
C THR A 302 -0.56 6.30 11.53
N TRP A 303 0.33 5.78 10.70
CA TRP A 303 0.56 6.28 9.35
C TRP A 303 -0.48 5.72 8.40
N PHE A 304 -0.97 6.57 7.49
CA PHE A 304 -1.92 6.19 6.46
C PHE A 304 -1.37 6.53 5.08
N ALA A 305 -1.66 5.68 4.10
CA ALA A 305 -1.32 5.91 2.70
C ALA A 305 -2.47 5.54 1.76
N GLY A 306 -2.58 6.32 0.68
CA GLY A 306 -3.50 6.11 -0.44
C GLY A 306 -3.34 7.25 -1.43
N ALA A 307 -4.36 8.09 -1.55
CA ALA A 307 -4.30 9.29 -2.39
C ALA A 307 -3.32 10.35 -1.87
N ASN A 308 -3.04 10.34 -0.57
CA ASN A 308 -1.92 11.02 0.05
C ASN A 308 -1.35 10.16 1.18
N VAL A 309 -0.35 10.69 1.88
CA VAL A 309 0.33 10.02 3.00
C VAL A 309 0.39 10.96 4.18
N GLY A 310 0.13 10.45 5.38
CA GLY A 310 0.18 11.26 6.59
C GLY A 310 0.13 10.47 7.88
N LEU A 311 0.49 11.15 8.96
CA LEU A 311 0.44 10.63 10.32
C LEU A 311 -0.83 11.11 11.01
N TRP A 312 -1.61 10.17 11.53
CA TRP A 312 -2.68 10.44 12.48
C TRP A 312 -2.19 10.18 13.90
N ALA A 313 -2.10 11.24 14.70
CA ALA A 313 -1.66 11.16 16.09
C ALA A 313 -2.45 12.14 16.95
N ASN A 314 -2.88 11.70 18.13
CA ASN A 314 -3.57 12.55 19.11
C ASN A 314 -4.78 13.33 18.54
N GLY A 315 -5.53 12.71 17.62
CA GLY A 315 -6.69 13.33 16.99
C GLY A 315 -6.36 14.39 15.92
N ARG A 316 -5.11 14.43 15.45
CA ARG A 316 -4.64 15.38 14.44
C ARG A 316 -4.04 14.65 13.24
N TRP A 317 -4.45 15.09 12.05
CA TRP A 317 -3.88 14.68 10.78
C TRP A 317 -2.68 15.56 10.42
N SER A 318 -1.58 14.91 10.03
CA SER A 318 -0.34 15.57 9.60
C SER A 318 0.11 14.96 8.26
N PRO A 319 -0.33 15.50 7.11
CA PRO A 319 0.06 15.00 5.80
C PRO A 319 1.55 15.28 5.52
N VAL A 320 2.19 14.42 4.72
CA VAL A 320 3.56 14.59 4.25
C VAL A 320 3.57 15.32 2.92
N GLY A 321 4.51 16.25 2.77
CA GLY A 321 4.59 17.12 1.59
C GLY A 321 3.69 18.35 1.72
N ASN A 322 3.77 19.23 0.72
CA ASN A 322 3.03 20.50 0.71
C ASN A 322 1.54 20.28 0.35
N HIS A 323 0.80 19.62 1.23
CA HIS A 323 -0.67 19.63 1.25
C HIS A 323 -1.23 20.64 2.25
N ALA A 324 -0.39 21.56 2.75
CA ALA A 324 -0.89 22.75 3.41
C ALA A 324 -1.69 23.57 2.40
N SER A 325 -3.00 23.31 2.34
CA SER A 325 -3.98 24.30 1.97
C SER A 325 -3.72 25.51 2.88
N GLN A 326 -2.96 26.48 2.39
CA GLN A 326 -3.01 27.79 3.00
C GLN A 326 -4.47 28.25 2.89
N PRO A 327 -5.12 28.64 3.99
CA PRO A 327 -6.43 29.25 3.89
C PRO A 327 -6.24 30.50 3.03
N THR A 328 -6.95 30.56 1.91
CA THR A 328 -7.11 31.81 1.19
C THR A 328 -8.01 32.67 2.07
N GLU A 329 -7.46 33.76 2.61
CA GLU A 329 -8.21 34.84 3.26
C GLU A 329 -9.21 35.49 2.30
#